data_AF-A0A8H4X745-F1
#
_entry.id   AF-A0A8H4X745-F1
#
_cell.length_a   1.000
_cell.length_b   1.000
_cell.length_c   1.000
_cell.angle_alpha   90.00
_cell.angle_beta   90.00
_cell.angle_gamma   90.00
#
_symmetry.space_group_name_H-M   'P 1'
#
loop_
_entity.id
_entity.type
_entity.pdbx_description
1 polymer ?
#
loop_
_entity_poly.entity_id
_entity_poly.type
_entity_poly.pdbx_seq_one_letter_code
_entity_poly.pdbx_strand_id
1 'polypeptide(L)'
;MTGPIEDSKVDNAAVSDYPNTKTEDAANGTIQSTDNLHRRLSNRQVQFIAIGASVGTGVFVTVGTGLYRGGPASLVLAWLLYTLVMCLVNNCMTEMAVYMPVSGSFVRMAGKWVDDAFGFMTGWNFFLYECVLIPFEISALTTVVRFWRDDIPEAAICGACCAAYL
;
A
#
# COMPACT_ATOMS: atom_id res chain seq x y z
N MET A 1 -18.46 -57.14 11.95
CA MET A 1 -19.49 -56.84 10.94
C MET A 1 -20.21 -55.58 11.43
N THR A 2 -19.65 -54.39 11.20
CA THR A 2 -19.87 -53.44 10.06
C THR A 2 -20.94 -52.37 10.35
N GLY A 3 -20.46 -51.14 10.64
CA GLY A 3 -21.08 -49.81 10.37
C GLY A 3 -22.08 -49.22 11.39
N PRO A 4 -22.37 -47.89 11.41
CA PRO A 4 -21.80 -46.76 10.64
C PRO A 4 -21.45 -45.48 11.48
N ILE A 5 -20.91 -44.46 10.80
CA ILE A 5 -20.53 -43.10 11.25
C ILE A 5 -21.76 -42.18 11.30
N GLU A 6 -21.94 -41.34 12.34
CA GLU A 6 -22.50 -39.96 12.20
C GLU A 6 -22.30 -39.09 13.47
N ASP A 7 -22.06 -37.81 13.22
CA ASP A 7 -21.76 -36.69 14.13
C ASP A 7 -22.86 -36.34 15.15
N SER A 8 -22.47 -35.82 16.33
CA SER A 8 -22.85 -34.46 16.76
C SER A 8 -22.44 -34.16 18.21
N LYS A 9 -22.10 -32.88 18.42
CA LYS A 9 -21.94 -32.15 19.69
C LYS A 9 -20.62 -32.33 20.42
N VAL A 10 -19.57 -31.69 19.91
CA VAL A 10 -18.55 -31.10 20.80
C VAL A 10 -19.02 -29.69 21.10
N ASP A 11 -19.57 -29.54 22.30
CA ASP A 11 -20.07 -28.30 22.85
C ASP A 11 -18.99 -27.22 22.87
N ASN A 12 -19.40 -26.06 22.34
CA ASN A 12 -18.70 -24.80 22.45
C ASN A 12 -18.67 -24.35 23.92
N ALA A 13 -17.67 -24.80 24.67
CA ALA A 13 -17.48 -24.37 26.05
C ALA A 13 -15.99 -24.26 26.40
N ALA A 14 -15.27 -23.38 25.70
CA ALA A 14 -13.98 -22.85 26.16
C ALA A 14 -13.55 -21.61 25.35
N VAL A 15 -14.35 -20.55 25.35
CA VAL A 15 -13.82 -19.20 25.05
C VAL A 15 -13.55 -18.57 26.40
N SER A 16 -12.32 -18.69 26.87
CA SER A 16 -11.87 -18.03 28.08
C SER A 16 -11.85 -16.52 27.85
N ASP A 17 -12.78 -15.87 28.51
CA ASP A 17 -12.72 -14.53 29.07
C ASP A 17 -11.31 -13.91 29.08
N TYR A 18 -11.06 -12.93 28.22
CA TYR A 18 -9.95 -12.01 28.37
C TYR A 18 -10.43 -10.83 29.20
N PRO A 19 -9.79 -10.52 30.34
CA PRO A 19 -10.31 -9.56 31.30
C PRO A 19 -10.24 -8.15 30.74
N ASN A 20 -11.33 -7.42 30.95
CA ASN A 20 -11.50 -6.00 30.73
C ASN A 20 -10.41 -5.22 31.50
N THR A 21 -9.35 -4.80 30.80
CA THR A 21 -8.42 -3.82 31.34
C THR A 21 -8.99 -2.43 31.07
N LYS A 22 -9.68 -1.91 32.08
CA LYS A 22 -10.05 -0.50 32.18
C LYS A 22 -8.78 0.33 32.00
N THR A 23 -8.75 1.13 30.94
CA THR A 23 -7.90 2.32 30.89
C THR A 23 -8.87 3.48 30.82
N GLU A 24 -9.19 4.03 31.98
CA GLU A 24 -9.79 5.35 32.08
C GLU A 24 -8.75 6.40 31.65
N ASP A 25 -9.25 7.38 30.92
CA ASP A 25 -8.72 8.73 30.72
C ASP A 25 -7.53 8.95 29.76
N ALA A 26 -7.86 8.96 28.47
CA ALA A 26 -7.32 9.94 27.53
C ALA A 26 -8.46 10.53 26.66
N ALA A 27 -8.97 11.67 27.12
CA ALA A 27 -9.71 12.72 26.39
C ALA A 27 -10.30 12.36 25.00
N ASN A 28 -11.59 12.04 25.01
CA ASN A 28 -12.63 12.52 24.11
C ASN A 28 -12.27 12.78 22.63
N GLY A 29 -12.32 11.73 21.81
CA GLY A 29 -12.50 11.80 20.37
C GLY A 29 -13.23 10.55 19.91
N THR A 30 -14.54 10.66 19.65
CA THR A 30 -15.40 9.55 19.26
C THR A 30 -14.91 8.93 17.94
N ILE A 31 -14.05 7.91 18.03
CA ILE A 31 -13.82 6.98 16.93
C ILE A 31 -15.12 6.18 16.84
N GLN A 32 -16.01 6.59 15.94
CA GLN A 32 -17.08 5.71 15.49
C GLN A 32 -16.39 4.50 14.86
N SER A 33 -16.24 3.45 15.66
CA SER A 33 -15.92 2.11 15.19
C SER A 33 -16.96 1.76 14.15
N THR A 34 -16.61 1.90 12.87
CA THR A 34 -17.16 1.03 11.85
C THR A 34 -16.57 -0.34 12.15
N ASP A 35 -17.18 -0.97 13.15
CA ASP A 35 -16.97 -2.36 13.52
C ASP A 35 -17.11 -3.19 12.24
N ASN A 36 -16.28 -4.22 12.09
CA ASN A 36 -16.14 -5.12 10.92
C ASN A 36 -15.01 -4.84 9.91
N LEU A 37 -13.91 -4.16 10.28
CA LEU A 37 -12.66 -4.33 9.54
C LEU A 37 -11.75 -5.32 10.29
N HIS A 38 -11.70 -6.57 9.82
CA HIS A 38 -10.81 -7.56 10.40
C HIS A 38 -9.35 -7.16 10.13
N ARG A 39 -8.65 -6.66 11.15
CA ARG A 39 -7.21 -6.43 11.10
C ARG A 39 -6.47 -7.78 11.14
N ARG A 40 -6.39 -8.44 9.98
CA ARG A 40 -5.76 -9.77 9.81
C ARG A 40 -4.25 -9.71 9.52
N LEU A 41 -3.73 -8.54 9.18
CA LEU A 41 -2.32 -8.34 8.87
C LEU A 41 -1.52 -8.01 10.14
N SER A 42 -0.51 -8.82 10.40
CA SER A 42 0.48 -8.57 11.45
C SER A 42 1.27 -7.30 11.14
N ASN A 43 1.70 -6.58 12.18
CA ASN A 43 2.45 -5.33 12.04
C ASN A 43 3.71 -5.51 11.17
N ARG A 44 4.34 -6.69 11.24
CA ARG A 44 5.51 -7.05 10.42
C ARG A 44 5.16 -7.17 8.93
N GLN A 45 3.98 -7.69 8.59
CA GLN A 45 3.55 -7.82 7.19
C GLN A 45 3.24 -6.45 6.58
N VAL A 46 2.60 -5.57 7.36
CA VAL A 46 2.32 -4.19 6.93
C VAL A 46 3.62 -3.43 6.65
N GLN A 47 4.63 -3.58 7.51
CA GLN A 47 5.95 -2.99 7.27
C GLN A 47 6.61 -3.54 6.01
N PHE A 48 6.54 -4.84 5.74
CA PHE A 48 7.09 -5.40 4.50
C PHE A 48 6.36 -4.92 3.25
N ILE A 49 5.05 -4.75 3.30
CA ILE A 49 4.28 -4.16 2.20
C ILE A 49 4.73 -2.71 1.96
N ALA A 50 4.91 -1.92 3.02
CA ALA A 50 5.37 -0.54 2.90
C ALA A 50 6.79 -0.44 2.31
N ILE A 51 7.70 -1.33 2.71
CA ILE A 51 9.05 -1.39 2.15
C ILE A 51 9.01 -1.82 0.69
N GLY A 52 8.22 -2.84 0.35
CA GLY A 52 8.07 -3.32 -1.02
C GLY A 52 7.50 -2.24 -1.96
N ALA A 53 6.48 -1.53 -1.50
CA ALA A 53 5.85 -0.44 -2.27
C ALA A 53 6.80 0.76 -2.48
N SER A 54 7.66 1.07 -1.51
CA SER A 54 8.57 2.22 -1.61
C SER A 54 9.80 1.98 -2.50
N VAL A 55 10.29 0.75 -2.59
CA VAL A 55 11.43 0.43 -3.46
C VAL A 55 10.99 0.33 -4.94
N GLY A 56 9.88 -0.34 -5.20
CA GLY A 56 9.23 -0.40 -6.53
C GLY A 56 10.11 -0.89 -7.70
N THR A 57 9.50 -1.03 -8.87
CA THR A 57 10.20 -1.32 -10.14
C THR A 57 10.78 -0.04 -10.76
N GLY A 58 10.17 1.12 -10.48
CA GLY A 58 10.55 2.41 -11.02
C GLY A 58 11.97 2.84 -10.69
N VAL A 59 12.52 2.46 -9.52
CA VAL A 59 13.92 2.76 -9.17
C VAL A 59 14.88 2.09 -10.14
N PHE A 60 14.62 0.83 -10.53
CA PHE A 60 15.49 0.11 -11.47
C PHE A 60 15.48 0.73 -12.87
N VAL A 61 14.31 1.17 -13.34
CA VAL A 61 14.16 1.79 -14.68
C VAL A 61 14.76 3.21 -14.71
N THR A 62 14.59 3.99 -13.64
CA THR A 62 15.03 5.40 -13.59
C THR A 62 16.52 5.54 -13.29
N VAL A 63 17.11 4.67 -12.45
CA VAL A 63 18.54 4.74 -12.12
C VAL A 63 19.42 4.49 -13.34
N GLY A 64 19.04 3.58 -14.23
CA GLY A 64 19.81 3.26 -15.44
C GLY A 64 19.95 4.46 -16.40
N THR A 65 18.85 5.19 -16.63
CA THR A 65 18.86 6.38 -17.50
C THR A 65 19.46 7.61 -16.80
N GLY A 66 19.22 7.75 -15.49
CA GLY A 66 19.80 8.82 -14.68
C GLY A 66 21.32 8.74 -14.60
N LEU A 67 21.88 7.52 -14.46
CA LEU A 67 23.32 7.33 -14.35
C LEU A 67 24.03 7.62 -15.67
N TYR A 68 23.44 7.20 -16.79
CA TYR A 68 23.98 7.44 -18.13
C TYR A 68 24.06 8.94 -18.48
N ARG A 69 23.06 9.73 -18.06
CA ARG A 69 22.97 11.16 -18.42
C ARG A 69 23.63 12.12 -17.43
N GLY A 70 23.51 11.85 -16.13
CA GLY A 70 23.91 12.80 -15.09
C GLY A 70 25.26 12.51 -14.41
N GLY A 71 25.82 11.31 -14.58
CA GLY A 71 26.96 10.84 -13.77
C GLY A 71 26.58 10.54 -12.31
N PRO A 72 27.43 9.80 -11.57
CA PRO A 72 27.06 9.23 -10.27
C PRO A 72 26.85 10.29 -9.17
N ALA A 73 27.60 11.40 -9.22
CA ALA A 73 27.53 12.44 -8.19
C ALA A 73 26.20 13.23 -8.24
N SER A 74 25.70 13.55 -9.44
CA SER A 74 24.44 14.29 -9.58
C SER A 74 23.23 13.43 -9.19
N LEU A 75 23.31 12.11 -9.42
CA LEU A 75 22.25 11.16 -9.09
C LEU A 75 22.04 11.05 -7.58
N VAL A 76 23.14 10.94 -6.81
CA VAL A 76 23.08 10.92 -5.34
C VAL A 76 22.56 12.25 -4.80
N LEU A 77 23.02 13.38 -5.34
CA LEU A 77 22.62 14.70 -4.88
C LEU A 77 21.13 14.98 -5.15
N ALA A 78 20.64 14.59 -6.34
CA ALA A 78 19.22 14.67 -6.68
C ALA A 78 18.36 13.78 -5.77
N TRP A 79 18.81 12.56 -5.48
CA TRP A 79 18.07 11.63 -4.61
C TRP A 79 18.01 12.12 -3.16
N LEU A 80 19.09 12.71 -2.64
CA LEU A 80 19.12 13.33 -1.31
C LEU A 80 18.20 14.55 -1.22
N LEU A 81 18.21 15.42 -2.23
CA LEU A 81 17.31 16.59 -2.27
C LEU A 81 15.84 16.16 -2.34
N TYR A 82 15.51 15.17 -3.17
CA TYR A 82 14.15 14.66 -3.30
C TYR A 82 13.64 14.02 -2.01
N THR A 83 14.44 13.16 -1.39
CA THR A 83 14.09 12.48 -0.13
C THR A 83 13.97 13.46 1.03
N LEU A 84 14.76 14.54 1.06
CA LEU A 84 14.62 15.61 2.05
C LEU A 84 13.25 16.29 1.97
N VAL A 85 12.83 16.71 0.77
CA VAL A 85 11.52 17.35 0.56
C VAL A 85 10.38 16.40 0.94
N MET A 86 10.47 15.14 0.51
CA MET A 86 9.46 14.13 0.85
C MET A 86 9.41 13.83 2.35
N CYS A 87 10.56 13.83 3.04
CA CYS A 87 10.61 13.65 4.49
C CYS A 87 9.89 14.77 5.24
N LEU A 88 10.03 16.02 4.80
CA LEU A 88 9.31 17.16 5.39
C LEU A 88 7.79 17.04 5.18
N VAL A 89 7.37 16.68 3.96
CA VAL A 89 5.94 16.45 3.64
C VAL A 89 5.37 15.29 4.46
N ASN A 90 6.11 14.18 4.55
CA ASN A 90 5.68 13.01 5.31
C ASN A 90 5.61 13.30 6.82
N ASN A 91 6.52 14.11 7.37
CA ASN A 91 6.44 14.55 8.77
C ASN A 91 5.17 15.35 9.02
N CYS A 92 4.85 16.33 8.18
CA CYS A 92 3.63 17.12 8.29
C CYS A 92 2.37 16.23 8.23
N MET A 93 2.34 15.26 7.30
CA MET A 93 1.24 14.30 7.19
C MET A 93 1.15 13.38 8.42
N THR A 94 2.29 13.01 9.00
CA THR A 94 2.34 12.15 10.20
C THR A 94 1.84 12.89 11.43
N GLU A 95 2.17 14.17 11.59
CA GLU A 95 1.63 15.01 12.67
C GLU A 95 0.11 15.14 12.57
N MET A 96 -0.42 15.34 11.35
CA MET A 96 -1.87 15.34 11.10
C MET A 96 -2.51 13.98 11.45
N ALA A 97 -1.83 12.87 11.14
CA ALA A 97 -2.32 11.52 11.42
C ALA A 97 -2.31 11.15 12.91
N VAL A 98 -1.35 11.66 13.68
CA VAL A 98 -1.29 11.47 15.13
C VAL A 98 -2.30 12.36 15.86
N TYR A 99 -2.55 13.58 15.36
CA TYR A 99 -3.52 14.50 15.96
C TYR A 99 -4.97 14.01 15.84
N MET A 100 -5.34 13.42 14.70
CA MET A 100 -6.63 12.75 14.52
C MET A 100 -6.43 11.38 13.89
N PRO A 101 -6.40 10.29 14.69
CA PRO A 101 -6.29 8.93 14.18
C PRO A 101 -7.63 8.48 13.59
N VAL A 102 -8.01 9.02 12.44
CA VAL A 102 -9.21 8.59 11.71
C VAL A 102 -8.87 7.32 10.92
N SER A 103 -9.66 6.26 11.07
CA SER A 103 -9.58 5.08 10.21
C SER A 103 -9.98 5.46 8.77
N GLY A 104 -9.00 5.76 7.92
CA GLY A 104 -9.25 6.17 6.54
C GLY A 104 -7.99 6.44 5.72
N SER A 105 -8.13 6.45 4.39
CA SER A 105 -7.09 6.87 3.44
C SER A 105 -6.77 8.37 3.59
N PHE A 106 -5.59 8.80 3.13
CA PHE A 106 -5.17 10.22 3.09
C PHE A 106 -6.22 11.13 2.42
N VAL A 107 -7.02 10.59 1.50
CA VAL A 107 -8.16 11.27 0.86
C VAL A 107 -9.21 11.75 1.89
N ARG A 108 -9.47 10.94 2.93
CA ARG A 108 -10.42 11.27 4.00
C ARG A 108 -9.82 12.28 4.99
N MET A 109 -8.50 12.28 5.14
CA MET A 109 -7.76 13.33 5.85
C MET A 109 -7.89 14.66 5.09
N ALA A 110 -7.67 14.65 3.77
CA ALA A 110 -7.76 15.84 2.92
C ALA A 110 -9.16 16.49 2.96
N GLY A 111 -10.23 15.69 2.93
CA GLY A 111 -11.61 16.17 3.08
C GLY A 111 -11.88 16.86 4.42
N LYS A 112 -11.33 16.30 5.52
CA LYS A 112 -11.58 16.80 6.88
C LYS A 112 -10.77 18.05 7.25
N TRP A 113 -9.57 18.22 6.70
CA TRP A 113 -8.66 19.30 7.07
C TRP A 113 -8.73 20.52 6.14
N VAL A 114 -9.09 20.34 4.86
CA VAL A 114 -9.16 21.42 3.87
C VAL A 114 -10.60 21.70 3.48
N ASP A 115 -11.22 20.77 2.75
CA ASP A 115 -12.60 20.86 2.28
C ASP A 115 -13.03 19.50 1.67
N ASP A 116 -14.32 19.17 1.73
CA ASP A 116 -14.86 17.94 1.15
C ASP A 116 -14.66 17.89 -0.38
N ALA A 117 -14.72 19.05 -1.05
CA ALA A 117 -14.42 19.16 -2.48
C ALA A 117 -12.95 18.83 -2.81
N PHE A 118 -12.02 19.22 -1.93
CA PHE A 118 -10.60 18.92 -2.07
C PHE A 118 -10.32 17.42 -1.83
N GLY A 119 -11.03 16.81 -0.90
CA GLY A 119 -11.04 15.36 -0.70
C GLY A 119 -11.48 14.61 -1.96
N PHE A 120 -12.60 15.02 -2.58
CA PHE A 120 -13.08 14.40 -3.82
C PHE A 120 -12.06 14.51 -4.98
N MET A 121 -11.50 15.70 -5.19
CA MET A 121 -10.47 15.93 -6.22
C MET A 121 -9.21 15.09 -5.98
N THR A 122 -8.74 15.02 -4.74
CA THR A 122 -7.56 14.24 -4.36
C THR A 122 -7.78 12.75 -4.60
N GLY A 123 -8.98 12.24 -4.30
CA GLY A 123 -9.36 10.86 -4.60
C GLY A 123 -9.34 10.56 -6.10
N TRP A 124 -9.86 11.47 -6.92
CA TRP A 124 -9.86 11.31 -8.38
C TRP A 124 -8.44 11.41 -8.97
N ASN A 125 -7.62 12.33 -8.46
CA ASN A 125 -6.23 12.47 -8.88
C ASN A 125 -5.43 11.18 -8.57
N PHE A 126 -5.62 10.63 -7.37
CA PHE A 126 -5.00 9.37 -6.98
C PHE A 126 -5.47 8.19 -7.84
N PHE A 127 -6.78 8.11 -8.12
CA PHE A 127 -7.31 7.07 -9.01
C PHE A 127 -6.68 7.14 -10.41
N LEU A 128 -6.61 8.33 -11.00
CA LEU A 128 -5.97 8.52 -12.31
C LEU A 128 -4.48 8.18 -12.29
N TYR A 129 -3.77 8.52 -11.21
CA TYR A 129 -2.37 8.15 -11.02
C TYR A 129 -2.19 6.62 -11.01
N GLU A 130 -2.99 5.90 -10.22
CA GLU A 130 -2.95 4.43 -10.16
C GLU A 130 -3.33 3.80 -11.51
N CYS A 131 -4.31 4.36 -12.23
CA CYS A 131 -4.67 3.90 -13.58
C CYS A 131 -3.51 4.04 -14.59
N VAL A 132 -2.71 5.09 -14.50
CA VAL A 132 -1.53 5.31 -15.37
C VAL A 132 -0.34 4.47 -14.92
N LEU A 133 -0.28 4.09 -13.64
CA LEU A 133 0.78 3.25 -13.09
C LEU A 133 0.71 1.81 -13.63
N ILE A 134 -0.49 1.27 -13.85
CA ILE A 134 -0.67 -0.09 -14.42
C ILE A 134 0.04 -0.28 -15.77
N PRO A 135 -0.19 0.53 -16.82
CA PRO A 135 0.52 0.38 -18.10
C PRO A 135 2.03 0.67 -17.99
N PHE A 136 2.45 1.50 -17.03
CA PHE A 136 3.87 1.72 -16.75
C PHE A 136 4.54 0.44 -16.24
N GLU A 137 3.93 -0.28 -15.29
CA GLU A 137 4.44 -1.56 -14.78
C GLU A 137 4.53 -2.61 -15.91
N ILE A 138 3.53 -2.68 -16.80
CA ILE A 138 3.55 -3.60 -17.95
C ILE A 138 4.71 -3.28 -18.91
N SER A 139 4.97 -1.99 -19.15
CA SER A 139 6.09 -1.54 -19.99
C SER A 139 7.45 -1.87 -19.35
N ALA A 140 7.57 -1.71 -18.03
CA ALA A 140 8.75 -2.07 -17.27
C ALA A 140 9.02 -3.58 -17.32
N LEU A 141 8.00 -4.41 -17.09
CA LEU A 141 8.10 -5.88 -17.18
C LEU A 141 8.53 -6.34 -18.57
N THR A 142 7.96 -5.75 -19.62
CA THR A 142 8.33 -6.06 -21.02
C THR A 142 9.82 -5.78 -21.27
N THR A 143 10.34 -4.66 -20.75
CA THR A 143 11.76 -4.31 -20.87
C THR A 143 12.67 -5.30 -20.13
N VAL A 144 12.27 -5.72 -18.93
CA VAL A 144 13.04 -6.68 -18.11
C VAL A 144 13.06 -8.08 -18.73
N VAL A 145 11.94 -8.56 -19.27
CA VAL A 145 11.89 -9.89 -19.91
C VAL A 145 12.72 -9.91 -21.18
N ARG A 146 12.67 -8.83 -21.98
CA ARG A 146 13.54 -8.66 -23.15
C ARG A 146 15.03 -8.68 -22.79
N PHE A 147 15.41 -8.17 -21.61
CA PHE A 147 16.80 -8.24 -21.17
C PHE A 147 17.33 -9.68 -20.98
N TRP A 148 16.46 -10.66 -20.66
CA TRP A 148 16.86 -12.05 -20.41
C TRP A 148 16.58 -13.02 -21.57
N ARG A 149 15.59 -12.75 -22.42
CA ARG A 149 15.18 -13.66 -23.52
C ARG A 149 14.57 -12.85 -24.67
N ASP A 150 15.27 -12.82 -25.81
CA ASP A 150 14.80 -12.14 -27.02
C ASP A 150 13.81 -12.97 -27.86
N ASP A 151 13.68 -14.27 -27.58
CA ASP A 151 12.87 -15.20 -28.38
C ASP A 151 11.35 -15.13 -28.09
N ILE A 152 10.93 -14.34 -27.09
CA ILE A 152 9.52 -14.29 -26.66
C ILE A 152 8.85 -13.07 -27.32
N PRO A 153 7.78 -13.24 -28.11
CA PRO A 153 7.11 -12.11 -28.73
C PRO A 153 6.49 -11.19 -27.67
N GLU A 154 6.69 -9.87 -27.81
CA GLU A 154 6.18 -8.85 -26.87
C GLU A 154 4.69 -8.99 -26.58
N ALA A 155 3.92 -9.41 -27.59
CA ALA A 155 2.49 -9.61 -27.50
C ALA A 155 2.08 -10.71 -26.51
N ALA A 156 2.92 -11.74 -26.30
CA ALA A 156 2.63 -12.80 -25.33
C ALA A 156 2.82 -12.34 -23.89
N ILE A 157 3.80 -11.45 -23.64
CA ILE A 157 4.08 -10.89 -22.32
C ILE A 157 3.02 -9.84 -21.96
N CYS A 158 2.72 -8.92 -22.88
CA CYS A 158 1.62 -7.98 -22.71
C CYS A 158 0.28 -8.71 -22.55
N GLY A 159 0.02 -9.74 -23.34
CA GLY A 159 -1.20 -10.56 -23.24
C GLY A 159 -1.33 -11.29 -21.90
N ALA A 160 -0.24 -11.87 -21.38
CA ALA A 160 -0.22 -12.54 -20.08
C ALA A 160 -0.40 -11.54 -18.91
N CYS A 161 0.26 -10.37 -18.97
CA CYS A 161 0.07 -9.31 -17.98
C CYS A 161 -1.37 -8.78 -18.01
N CYS A 162 -1.90 -8.44 -19.19
CA CYS A 162 -3.29 -8.00 -19.33
C CYS A 162 -4.30 -9.05 -18.84
N ALA A 163 -4.03 -10.35 -19.05
CA ALA A 163 -4.89 -11.44 -18.56
C ALA A 163 -4.74 -11.72 -17.05
N ALA A 164 -3.60 -11.39 -16.45
CA ALA A 164 -3.38 -11.54 -15.00
C ALA A 164 -3.96 -10.37 -14.19
N TYR A 165 -4.12 -9.20 -14.81
CA TYR A 165 -4.75 -8.01 -14.21
C TYR A 165 -6.27 -7.96 -14.41
N LEU A 166 -6.85 -8.86 -15.21
CA LEU A 166 -8.29 -8.99 -15.46
C LEU A 166 -8.90 -10.14 -14.64
#